data_AF-A0AAU9PEG2-F1
#
_entry.id   AF-A0AAU9PEG2-F1
#
_cell.length_a   1.000
_cell.length_b   1.000
_cell.length_c   1.000
_cell.angle_alpha   90.00
_cell.angle_beta   90.00
_cell.angle_gamma   90.00
#
_symmetry.space_group_name_H-M   'P 1'
#
loop_
_entity.id
_entity.type
_entity.pdbx_description
1 polymer ?
#
loop_
_entity_poly.entity_id
_entity_poly.type
_entity_poly.pdbx_seq_one_letter_code
_entity_poly.pdbx_strand_id
1 'polypeptide(L)'
;MDALRKQASKLRDQVAKQQQAVIKQFSASGYEHSDVVVIDEMEMQRHQQLEKLYRTTRSGKEFQRELVKAAETFTSIGYKHIEAGTKLSEDCSKYGVENAHDEILAKAASIYGDARKHVEKEQEDFTRLLFSQVLEPLRAMISGAPLEDARHLAQRYSKMRQEAETQASEVSRRQARVREAPIPENVTKLHAAETRMQELKANMAVLGKEATAALAAVESQQQRLTFQRLVAMVEGERTYHERVAAILHQIEAEMVSDKQRRDSAPPTVPSNLLSDKTKYFLAEAMHAFEASSDKELDLAVGDYVVVRKVNPSGWSEGECKGKNGWFPSAYVERRQRLPTSNGTTEFY
;
A
#
# COMPACT_ATOMS: atom_id res chain seq x y z
N MET A 1 -10.84 -46.42 22.87
CA MET A 1 -11.16 -45.07 23.39
C MET A 1 -10.83 -44.90 24.86
N ASP A 2 -11.16 -45.86 25.74
CA ASP A 2 -10.89 -45.70 27.19
C ASP A 2 -9.41 -45.80 27.61
N ALA A 3 -8.59 -46.54 26.85
CA ALA A 3 -7.15 -46.59 27.08
C ALA A 3 -6.48 -45.22 26.88
N LEU A 4 -6.89 -44.48 25.83
CA LEU A 4 -6.40 -43.13 25.54
C LEU A 4 -6.86 -42.12 26.61
N ARG A 5 -8.10 -42.25 27.12
CA ARG A 5 -8.58 -41.41 28.23
C ARG A 5 -7.81 -41.65 29.53
N LYS A 6 -7.51 -42.90 29.88
CA LYS A 6 -6.68 -43.24 31.05
C LYS A 6 -5.25 -42.74 30.90
N GLN A 7 -4.70 -42.77 29.69
CA GLN A 7 -3.35 -42.25 29.42
C GLN A 7 -3.31 -40.72 29.51
N ALA A 8 -4.35 -40.03 29.03
CA ALA A 8 -4.50 -38.59 29.17
C ALA A 8 -4.71 -38.14 30.63
N SER A 9 -5.45 -38.91 31.45
CA SER A 9 -5.61 -38.60 32.88
C SER A 9 -4.30 -38.77 33.64
N LYS A 10 -3.55 -39.84 33.37
CA LYS A 10 -2.22 -40.05 33.96
C LYS A 10 -1.25 -38.92 33.60
N LEU A 11 -1.27 -38.45 32.35
CA LEU A 11 -0.44 -37.34 31.93
C LEU A 11 -0.84 -36.04 32.64
N ARG A 12 -2.14 -35.77 32.80
CA ARG A 12 -2.63 -34.63 33.59
C ARG A 12 -2.18 -34.69 35.05
N ASP A 13 -2.31 -35.84 35.70
CA ASP A 13 -1.90 -36.00 37.10
C ASP A 13 -0.38 -35.86 37.27
N GLN A 14 0.39 -36.33 36.28
CA GLN A 14 1.84 -36.20 36.27
C GLN A 14 2.28 -34.74 36.05
N VAL A 15 1.60 -34.01 35.16
CA VAL A 15 1.80 -32.57 34.97
C VAL A 15 1.40 -31.78 36.22
N ALA A 16 0.28 -32.11 36.86
CA ALA A 16 -0.15 -31.46 38.10
C ALA A 16 0.86 -31.69 39.24
N LYS A 17 1.40 -32.90 39.37
CA LYS A 17 2.46 -33.21 40.34
C LYS A 17 3.78 -32.50 40.02
N GLN A 18 4.14 -32.37 38.74
CA GLN A 18 5.31 -31.59 38.32
C GLN A 18 5.12 -30.11 38.61
N GLN A 19 3.95 -29.54 38.34
CA GLN A 19 3.64 -28.15 38.68
C GLN A 19 3.67 -27.93 40.18
N GLN A 20 3.12 -28.85 40.99
CA GLN A 20 3.22 -28.77 42.46
C GLN A 20 4.64 -28.95 42.97
N ALA A 21 5.46 -29.80 42.33
CA ALA A 21 6.87 -29.96 42.69
C ALA A 21 7.68 -28.70 42.35
N VAL A 22 7.41 -28.07 41.20
CA VAL A 22 8.02 -26.80 40.79
C VAL A 22 7.60 -25.67 41.75
N ILE A 23 6.31 -25.55 42.07
CA ILE A 23 5.82 -24.59 43.07
C ILE A 23 6.44 -24.85 44.44
N LYS A 24 6.57 -26.12 44.85
CA LYS A 24 7.27 -26.49 46.08
C LYS A 24 8.76 -26.17 46.05
N GLN A 25 9.40 -26.26 44.89
CA GLN A 25 10.81 -25.91 44.72
C GLN A 25 11.02 -24.39 44.77
N PHE A 26 10.05 -23.60 44.30
CA PHE A 26 10.01 -22.15 44.49
C PHE A 26 9.60 -21.72 45.90
N SER A 27 8.80 -22.52 46.62
CA SER A 27 8.47 -22.25 48.03
C SER A 27 9.50 -22.81 49.02
N ALA A 28 10.35 -23.76 48.60
CA ALA A 28 11.41 -24.35 49.41
C ALA A 28 12.72 -23.55 49.39
N SER A 29 12.83 -22.51 48.56
CA SER A 29 13.83 -21.47 48.78
C SER A 29 13.37 -20.53 49.89
N GLY A 30 13.42 -21.03 51.13
CA GLY A 30 13.58 -20.20 52.33
C GLY A 30 12.60 -19.06 52.59
N TYR A 31 11.32 -19.18 52.19
CA TYR A 31 10.27 -18.34 52.76
C TYR A 31 9.59 -19.09 53.91
N GLU A 32 10.36 -19.30 54.99
CA GLU A 32 9.74 -19.21 56.30
C GLU A 32 9.10 -17.83 56.41
N HIS A 33 7.91 -17.79 57.00
CA HIS A 33 7.13 -16.60 57.28
C HIS A 33 7.90 -15.66 58.22
N SER A 34 8.90 -14.99 57.65
CA SER A 34 9.61 -13.88 58.25
C SER A 34 8.74 -12.66 58.04
N ASP A 35 8.40 -11.96 59.11
CA ASP A 35 7.81 -10.61 59.13
C ASP A 35 8.65 -9.54 58.38
N VAL A 36 9.59 -9.96 57.53
CA VAL A 36 10.56 -9.16 56.76
C VAL A 36 10.28 -9.30 55.25
N VAL A 37 9.01 -9.33 54.84
CA VAL A 37 8.66 -9.06 53.44
C VAL A 37 8.57 -7.55 53.27
N VAL A 38 9.71 -6.92 52.95
CA VAL A 38 9.83 -5.46 52.97
C VAL A 38 9.16 -4.79 51.77
N ILE A 39 8.96 -5.54 50.67
CA ILE A 39 8.24 -5.11 49.47
C ILE A 39 6.86 -5.77 49.46
N ASP A 40 5.82 -4.96 49.61
CA ASP A 40 4.42 -5.39 49.54
C ASP A 40 4.13 -6.07 48.18
N GLU A 41 3.33 -7.13 48.17
CA GLU A 41 2.92 -7.85 46.94
C GLU A 41 2.30 -6.87 45.93
N MET A 42 1.54 -5.88 46.41
CA MET A 42 0.99 -4.81 45.58
C MET A 42 2.05 -3.91 44.94
N GLU A 43 3.20 -3.71 45.59
CA GLU A 43 4.33 -2.95 45.03
C GLU A 43 5.00 -3.76 43.93
N MET A 44 5.26 -5.05 44.17
CA MET A 44 5.89 -5.93 43.20
C MET A 44 5.05 -6.04 41.91
N GLN A 45 3.72 -6.19 42.04
CA GLN A 45 2.81 -6.20 40.89
C GLN A 45 2.88 -4.88 40.11
N ARG A 46 2.92 -3.74 40.82
CA ARG A 46 3.04 -2.41 40.19
C ARG A 46 4.37 -2.26 39.44
N HIS A 47 5.47 -2.68 40.04
CA HIS A 47 6.78 -2.65 39.41
C HIS A 47 6.79 -3.50 38.13
N GLN A 48 6.26 -4.73 38.17
CA GLN A 48 6.15 -5.61 37.01
C GLN A 48 5.28 -5.00 35.89
N GLN A 49 4.15 -4.39 36.26
CA GLN A 49 3.29 -3.70 35.31
C GLN A 49 4.02 -2.53 34.65
N LEU A 50 4.76 -1.74 35.42
CA LEU A 50 5.51 -0.60 34.93
C LEU A 50 6.65 -1.01 33.99
N GLU A 51 7.39 -2.07 34.34
CA GLU A 51 8.40 -2.70 33.48
C GLU A 51 7.82 -3.15 32.14
N LYS A 52 6.64 -3.80 32.18
CA LYS A 52 5.93 -4.22 30.97
C LYS A 52 5.58 -3.01 30.10
N LEU A 53 4.94 -2.00 30.68
CA LEU A 53 4.55 -0.76 29.99
C LEU A 53 5.74 0.00 29.41
N TYR A 54 6.87 0.03 30.13
CA TYR A 54 8.10 0.65 29.64
C TYR A 54 8.63 -0.07 28.40
N ARG A 55 8.65 -1.41 28.42
CA ARG A 55 9.09 -2.22 27.27
C ARG A 55 8.16 -2.06 26.07
N THR A 56 6.84 -2.09 26.29
CA THR A 56 5.87 -1.98 25.19
C THR A 56 5.88 -0.59 24.56
N THR A 57 5.90 0.48 25.36
CA THR A 57 6.00 1.86 24.84
C THR A 57 7.33 2.14 24.13
N ARG A 58 8.43 1.52 24.59
CA ARG A 58 9.72 1.55 23.88
C ARG A 58 9.64 0.85 22.52
N SER A 59 9.15 -0.40 22.49
CA SER A 59 8.98 -1.16 21.24
C SER A 59 8.04 -0.44 20.27
N GLY A 60 6.96 0.15 20.77
CA GLY A 60 6.04 0.98 19.99
C GLY A 60 6.73 2.18 19.35
N LYS A 61 7.54 2.94 20.13
CA LYS A 61 8.32 4.08 19.60
C LYS A 61 9.33 3.63 18.53
N GLU A 62 9.99 2.49 18.72
CA GLU A 62 10.94 1.93 17.75
C GLU A 62 10.24 1.55 16.44
N PHE A 63 9.12 0.83 16.50
CA PHE A 63 8.34 0.49 15.32
C PHE A 63 7.81 1.73 14.59
N GLN A 64 7.27 2.71 15.32
CA GLN A 64 6.82 3.99 14.75
C GLN A 64 7.94 4.72 14.01
N ARG A 65 9.18 4.66 14.53
CA ARG A 65 10.35 5.27 13.87
C ARG A 65 10.68 4.57 12.55
N GLU A 66 10.62 3.25 12.50
CA GLU A 66 10.85 2.51 11.25
C GLU A 66 9.76 2.79 10.22
N LEU A 67 8.48 2.90 10.64
CA LEU A 67 7.39 3.33 9.76
C LEU A 67 7.65 4.74 9.18
N VAL A 68 8.07 5.69 10.00
CA VAL A 68 8.40 7.05 9.55
C VAL A 68 9.52 7.03 8.51
N LYS A 69 10.60 6.29 8.74
CA LYS A 69 11.71 6.18 7.77
C LYS A 69 11.27 5.57 6.44
N ALA A 70 10.45 4.52 6.49
CA ALA A 70 9.92 3.88 5.29
C ALA A 70 9.02 4.84 4.51
N ALA A 71 8.09 5.52 5.19
CA ALA A 71 7.20 6.50 4.58
C ALA A 71 7.95 7.71 4.00
N GLU A 72 9.03 8.18 4.64
CA GLU A 72 9.93 9.22 4.10
C GLU A 72 10.57 8.77 2.78
N THR A 73 11.02 7.52 2.74
CA THR A 73 11.63 6.93 1.55
C THR A 73 10.61 6.83 0.42
N PHE A 74 9.40 6.33 0.69
CA PHE A 74 8.32 6.28 -0.29
C PHE A 74 7.93 7.66 -0.80
N THR A 75 7.86 8.64 0.10
CA THR A 75 7.58 10.05 -0.26
C THR A 75 8.66 10.60 -1.19
N SER A 76 9.93 10.35 -0.89
CA SER A 76 11.05 10.78 -1.74
C SER A 76 11.04 10.10 -3.12
N ILE A 77 10.76 8.80 -3.18
CA ILE A 77 10.59 8.07 -4.44
C ILE A 77 9.39 8.63 -5.22
N GLY A 78 8.29 8.92 -4.54
CA GLY A 78 7.10 9.51 -5.14
C GLY A 78 7.39 10.83 -5.84
N TYR A 79 8.13 11.74 -5.21
CA TYR A 79 8.53 13.00 -5.87
C TYR A 79 9.38 12.78 -7.13
N LYS A 80 10.33 11.83 -7.08
CA LYS A 80 11.14 11.49 -8.26
C LYS A 80 10.30 10.87 -9.37
N HIS A 81 9.31 10.05 -9.02
CA HIS A 81 8.37 9.49 -9.98
C HIS A 81 7.57 10.59 -10.67
N ILE A 82 7.02 11.52 -9.90
CA ILE A 82 6.25 12.68 -10.41
C ILE A 82 7.11 13.52 -11.36
N GLU A 83 8.36 13.82 -10.98
CA GLU A 83 9.28 14.58 -11.83
C GLU A 83 9.52 13.89 -13.18
N ALA A 84 9.88 12.59 -13.14
CA ALA A 84 10.13 11.82 -14.35
C ALA A 84 8.87 11.66 -15.22
N GLY A 85 7.72 11.38 -14.61
CA GLY A 85 6.45 11.20 -15.30
C GLY A 85 5.90 12.49 -15.90
N THR A 86 6.08 13.62 -15.22
CA THR A 86 5.71 14.95 -15.74
C THR A 86 6.54 15.28 -16.97
N LYS A 87 7.86 15.06 -16.90
CA LYS A 87 8.74 15.28 -18.05
C LYS A 87 8.36 14.39 -19.24
N LEU A 88 8.07 13.12 -19.00
CA LEU A 88 7.61 12.21 -20.06
C LEU A 88 6.29 12.67 -20.68
N SER A 89 5.35 13.14 -19.86
CA SER A 89 4.09 13.71 -20.31
C SER A 89 4.34 14.92 -21.23
N GLU A 90 5.20 15.86 -20.81
CA GLU A 90 5.57 17.04 -21.58
C GLU A 90 6.23 16.68 -22.92
N ASP A 91 7.17 15.74 -22.92
CA ASP A 91 7.85 15.28 -24.13
C ASP A 91 6.86 14.62 -25.12
N CYS A 92 5.92 13.82 -24.62
CA CYS A 92 4.84 13.21 -25.42
C CYS A 92 3.88 14.25 -26.00
N SER A 93 3.42 15.22 -25.20
CA SER A 93 2.55 16.30 -25.67
C SER A 93 3.26 17.17 -26.70
N LYS A 94 4.54 17.50 -26.47
CA LYS A 94 5.37 18.27 -27.41
C LYS A 94 5.51 17.53 -28.75
N TYR A 95 5.86 16.25 -28.71
CA TYR A 95 5.95 15.43 -29.92
C TYR A 95 4.64 15.43 -30.71
N GLY A 96 3.51 15.28 -30.01
CA GLY A 96 2.17 15.30 -30.60
C GLY A 96 1.83 16.60 -31.32
N VAL A 97 2.22 17.75 -30.74
CA VAL A 97 1.99 19.08 -31.34
C VAL A 97 2.94 19.33 -32.53
N GLU A 98 4.22 19.00 -32.39
CA GLU A 98 5.25 19.27 -33.41
C GLU A 98 5.11 18.38 -34.66
N ASN A 99 4.57 17.16 -34.50
CA ASN A 99 4.47 16.17 -35.56
C ASN A 99 3.02 15.93 -36.00
N ALA A 100 2.17 16.95 -35.98
CA ALA A 100 0.75 16.84 -36.33
C ALA A 100 0.46 16.20 -37.71
N HIS A 101 1.45 16.17 -38.61
CA HIS A 101 1.41 15.46 -39.89
C HIS A 101 1.50 13.92 -39.80
N ASP A 102 2.05 13.38 -38.70
CA ASP A 102 2.15 11.95 -38.42
C ASP A 102 0.95 11.59 -37.54
N GLU A 103 -0.19 11.38 -38.18
CA GLU A 103 -1.45 11.20 -37.47
C GLU A 103 -1.43 10.01 -36.50
N ILE A 104 -0.56 9.00 -36.71
CA ILE A 104 -0.58 7.78 -35.90
C ILE A 104 0.19 8.00 -34.61
N LEU A 105 1.49 8.28 -34.73
CA LEU A 105 2.37 8.34 -33.58
C LEU A 105 2.14 9.63 -32.79
N ALA A 106 1.87 10.75 -33.46
CA ALA A 106 1.59 12.02 -32.78
C ALA A 106 0.33 11.93 -31.92
N LYS A 107 -0.76 11.33 -32.43
CA LYS A 107 -2.00 11.14 -31.68
C LYS A 107 -1.81 10.18 -30.49
N ALA A 108 -1.13 9.06 -30.71
CA ALA A 108 -0.83 8.10 -29.64
C ALA A 108 0.03 8.73 -28.53
N ALA A 109 1.04 9.52 -28.91
CA ALA A 109 1.87 10.27 -27.96
C ALA A 109 1.05 11.28 -27.16
N SER A 110 0.17 12.06 -27.81
CA SER A 110 -0.71 13.00 -27.09
C SER A 110 -1.63 12.31 -26.08
N ILE A 111 -2.34 11.25 -26.48
CA ILE A 111 -3.25 10.51 -25.59
C ILE A 111 -2.49 9.95 -24.38
N TYR A 112 -1.34 9.33 -24.61
CA TYR A 112 -0.53 8.78 -23.53
C TYR A 112 0.04 9.90 -22.63
N GLY A 113 0.49 11.01 -23.21
CA GLY A 113 1.01 12.17 -22.46
C GLY A 113 -0.04 12.77 -21.52
N ASP A 114 -1.26 12.99 -22.02
CA ASP A 114 -2.37 13.51 -21.22
C ASP A 114 -2.75 12.54 -20.09
N ALA A 115 -2.86 11.24 -20.40
CA ALA A 115 -3.09 10.22 -19.38
C ALA A 115 -1.99 10.17 -18.32
N ARG A 116 -0.73 10.35 -18.75
CA ARG A 116 0.40 10.32 -17.82
C ARG A 116 0.30 11.45 -16.82
N LYS A 117 -0.07 12.65 -17.26
CA LYS A 117 -0.33 13.81 -16.39
C LYS A 117 -1.37 13.50 -15.31
N HIS A 118 -2.45 12.80 -15.67
CA HIS A 118 -3.48 12.39 -14.70
C HIS A 118 -2.95 11.40 -13.68
N VAL A 119 -2.12 10.43 -14.08
CA VAL A 119 -1.51 9.50 -13.12
C VAL A 119 -0.51 10.17 -12.20
N GLU A 120 0.29 11.12 -12.68
CA GLU A 120 1.20 11.85 -11.80
C GLU A 120 0.44 12.71 -10.77
N LYS A 121 -0.75 13.20 -11.12
CA LYS A 121 -1.64 13.85 -10.14
C LYS A 121 -2.09 12.89 -9.05
N GLU A 122 -2.49 11.66 -9.40
CA GLU A 122 -2.85 10.65 -8.39
C GLU A 122 -1.64 10.27 -7.52
N GLN A 123 -0.42 10.23 -8.09
CA GLN A 123 0.82 10.01 -7.34
C GLN A 123 1.12 11.17 -6.37
N GLU A 124 0.87 12.42 -6.79
CA GLU A 124 1.01 13.61 -5.94
C GLU A 124 0.03 13.55 -4.75
N ASP A 125 -1.25 13.25 -5.01
CA ASP A 125 -2.29 13.16 -3.99
C ASP A 125 -1.99 12.03 -2.98
N PHE A 126 -1.52 10.87 -3.45
CA PHE A 126 -1.08 9.79 -2.57
C PHE A 126 0.14 10.18 -1.73
N THR A 127 1.14 10.83 -2.35
CA THR A 127 2.34 11.31 -1.64
C THR A 127 1.97 12.34 -0.56
N ARG A 128 1.02 13.24 -0.85
CA ARG A 128 0.49 14.22 0.11
C ARG A 128 -0.23 13.55 1.27
N LEU A 129 -1.00 12.49 0.99
CA LEU A 129 -1.67 11.68 2.01
C LEU A 129 -0.66 10.99 2.93
N LEU A 130 0.37 10.33 2.39
CA LEU A 130 1.44 9.72 3.19
C LEU A 130 2.12 10.75 4.09
N PHE A 131 2.38 11.95 3.59
CA PHE A 131 2.98 13.01 4.38
C PHE A 131 2.07 13.48 5.53
N SER A 132 0.88 13.97 5.19
CA SER A 132 -0.01 14.64 6.15
C SER A 132 -0.74 13.68 7.08
N GLN A 133 -1.15 12.51 6.58
CA GLN A 133 -1.98 11.57 7.35
C GLN A 133 -1.15 10.51 8.05
N VAL A 134 0.12 10.29 7.71
CA VAL A 134 0.94 9.22 8.30
C VAL A 134 2.21 9.79 8.94
N LEU A 135 3.04 10.48 8.17
CA LEU A 135 4.35 10.95 8.63
C LEU A 135 4.25 11.97 9.77
N GLU A 136 3.52 13.07 9.58
CA GLU A 136 3.42 14.12 10.58
C GLU A 136 2.84 13.62 11.92
N PRO A 137 1.71 12.86 11.94
CA PRO A 137 1.17 12.35 13.20
C PRO A 137 2.12 11.38 13.93
N LEU A 138 2.82 10.50 13.20
CA LEU A 138 3.77 9.58 13.82
C LEU A 138 5.00 10.32 14.36
N ARG A 139 5.55 11.31 13.64
CA ARG A 139 6.65 12.14 14.12
C ARG A 139 6.26 12.91 15.39
N ALA A 140 5.09 13.52 15.40
CA ALA A 140 4.57 14.24 16.56
C ALA A 140 4.43 13.33 17.78
N MET A 141 4.00 12.09 17.59
CA MET A 141 3.89 11.11 18.68
C MET A 141 5.25 10.62 19.19
N ILE A 142 6.22 10.37 18.31
CA ILE A 142 7.58 9.92 18.68
C ILE A 142 8.31 10.99 19.49
N SER A 143 8.15 12.26 19.10
CA SER A 143 8.79 13.43 19.70
C SER A 143 7.92 14.12 20.76
N GLY A 144 6.75 13.55 21.08
CA GLY A 144 5.77 14.19 21.95
C GLY A 144 6.18 14.19 23.41
N ALA A 145 5.92 15.31 24.09
CA ALA A 145 6.13 15.47 25.54
C ALA A 145 5.49 14.36 26.39
N PRO A 146 4.26 13.85 26.10
CA PRO A 146 3.62 12.85 26.96
C PRO A 146 4.43 11.57 27.17
N LEU A 147 5.13 11.08 26.14
CA LEU A 147 5.95 9.88 26.25
C LEU A 147 7.21 10.11 27.08
N GLU A 148 7.87 11.27 26.91
CA GLU A 148 9.07 11.60 27.68
C GLU A 148 8.72 11.91 29.14
N ASP A 149 7.60 12.60 29.40
CA ASP A 149 7.09 12.84 30.76
C ASP A 149 6.75 11.54 31.49
N ALA A 150 6.05 10.60 30.82
CA ALA A 150 5.75 9.29 31.39
C ALA A 150 7.02 8.48 31.71
N ARG A 151 8.05 8.58 30.86
CA ARG A 151 9.36 7.94 31.10
C ARG A 151 10.10 8.58 32.27
N HIS A 152 10.05 9.90 32.41
CA HIS A 152 10.62 10.59 33.57
C HIS A 152 9.95 10.16 34.88
N LEU A 153 8.62 10.01 34.89
CA LEU A 153 7.90 9.47 36.04
C LEU A 153 8.35 8.04 36.39
N ALA A 154 8.47 7.16 35.39
CA ALA A 154 8.95 5.80 35.55
C ALA A 154 10.39 5.75 36.11
N GLN A 155 11.27 6.61 35.62
CA GLN A 155 12.65 6.71 36.11
C GLN A 155 12.71 7.21 37.56
N ARG A 156 11.90 8.22 37.91
CA ARG A 156 11.78 8.70 39.29
C ARG A 156 11.27 7.61 40.23
N TYR A 157 10.28 6.83 39.80
CA TYR A 157 9.77 5.68 40.55
C TYR A 157 10.87 4.63 40.77
N SER A 158 11.63 4.28 39.72
CA SER A 158 12.75 3.33 39.83
C SER A 158 13.80 3.81 40.85
N LYS A 159 14.12 5.11 40.87
CA LYS A 159 15.06 5.68 41.84
C LYS A 159 14.51 5.58 43.27
N MET A 160 13.25 5.96 43.47
CA MET A 160 12.60 5.91 44.78
C MET A 160 12.46 4.47 45.31
N ARG A 161 12.25 3.51 44.42
CA ARG A 161 12.25 2.07 44.77
C ARG A 161 13.62 1.60 45.26
N GLN A 162 14.70 2.01 44.60
CA GLN A 162 16.06 1.72 45.06
C GLN A 162 16.38 2.35 46.42
N GLU A 163 15.89 3.57 46.66
CA GLU A 163 15.99 4.24 47.96
C GLU A 163 15.21 3.48 49.05
N ALA A 164 14.02 2.98 48.74
CA ALA A 164 13.23 2.14 49.64
C ALA A 164 13.90 0.80 49.96
N GLU A 165 14.55 0.15 48.98
CA GLU A 165 15.35 -1.08 49.20
C GLU A 165 16.57 -0.82 50.10
N THR A 166 17.19 0.35 49.96
CA THR A 166 18.32 0.74 50.84
C THR A 166 17.83 1.00 52.26
N GLN A 167 16.71 1.71 52.40
CA GLN A 167 16.09 1.99 53.69
C GLN A 167 15.56 0.72 54.37
N ALA A 168 15.05 -0.25 53.60
CA ALA A 168 14.68 -1.59 54.08
C ALA A 168 15.83 -2.30 54.80
N SER A 169 17.00 -2.26 54.15
CA SER A 169 18.23 -2.86 54.69
C SER A 169 18.66 -2.14 55.97
N GLU A 170 18.49 -0.80 56.03
CA GLU A 170 18.76 -0.02 57.24
C GLU A 170 17.84 -0.39 58.40
N VAL A 171 16.53 -0.48 58.16
CA VAL A 171 15.53 -0.87 59.18
C VAL A 171 15.88 -2.25 59.74
N SER A 172 16.16 -3.22 58.87
CA SER A 172 16.55 -4.58 59.27
C SER A 172 17.81 -4.58 60.15
N ARG A 173 18.81 -3.78 59.79
CA ARG A 173 20.04 -3.62 60.57
C ARG A 173 19.82 -2.97 61.93
N ARG A 174 18.96 -1.94 62.01
CA ARG A 174 18.61 -1.27 63.27
C ARG A 174 17.78 -2.18 64.17
N GLN A 175 16.90 -2.99 63.58
CA GLN A 175 16.08 -3.96 64.30
C GLN A 175 16.95 -5.05 64.95
N ALA A 176 17.97 -5.56 64.24
CA ALA A 176 18.97 -6.46 64.81
C ALA A 176 19.71 -5.83 65.99
N ARG A 177 20.15 -4.56 65.88
CA ARG A 177 20.82 -3.85 66.99
C ARG A 177 19.94 -3.64 68.21
N VAL A 178 18.64 -3.42 68.03
CA VAL A 178 17.68 -3.34 69.16
C VAL A 178 17.50 -4.71 69.82
N ARG A 179 17.47 -5.80 69.04
CA ARG A 179 17.43 -7.17 69.58
C ARG A 179 18.69 -7.51 70.39
N GLU A 180 19.85 -7.04 69.97
CA GLU A 180 21.13 -7.22 70.69
C GLU A 180 21.24 -6.32 71.94
N ALA A 181 20.84 -5.05 71.82
CA ALA A 181 20.95 -4.05 72.88
C ALA A 181 19.72 -3.12 72.88
N PRO A 182 18.70 -3.38 73.71
CA PRO A 182 17.44 -2.64 73.74
C PRO A 182 17.57 -1.33 74.56
N ILE A 183 18.59 -0.52 74.24
CA ILE A 183 18.80 0.79 74.87
C ILE A 183 17.90 1.86 74.21
N PRO A 184 17.45 2.88 74.95
CA PRO A 184 16.54 3.93 74.43
C PRO A 184 17.04 4.60 73.14
N GLU A 185 18.36 4.77 72.99
CA GLU A 185 18.98 5.34 71.79
C GLU A 185 18.80 4.45 70.54
N ASN A 186 18.92 3.14 70.67
CA ASN A 186 18.74 2.21 69.55
C ASN A 186 17.27 2.14 69.13
N VAL A 187 16.35 2.17 70.09
CA VAL A 187 14.90 2.16 69.86
C VAL A 187 14.45 3.43 69.12
N THR A 188 14.88 4.61 69.59
CA THR A 188 14.58 5.89 68.90
C THR A 188 15.13 5.94 67.48
N LYS A 189 16.35 5.42 67.28
CA LYS A 189 16.98 5.27 65.96
C LYS A 189 16.24 4.31 65.03
N LEU A 190 15.73 3.19 65.53
CA LEU A 190 14.90 2.26 64.77
C LEU A 190 13.58 2.92 64.36
N HIS A 191 12.90 3.55 65.32
CA HIS A 191 11.63 4.21 65.05
C HIS A 191 11.76 5.30 63.98
N ALA A 192 12.82 6.13 64.05
CA ALA A 192 13.11 7.13 63.01
C ALA A 192 13.44 6.54 61.63
N ALA A 193 13.95 5.30 61.57
CA ALA A 193 14.18 4.60 60.30
C ALA A 193 12.87 4.01 59.76
N GLU A 194 11.99 3.51 60.63
CA GLU A 194 10.66 3.00 60.29
C GLU A 194 9.73 4.11 59.78
N THR A 195 9.70 5.29 60.42
CA THR A 195 8.92 6.45 59.94
C THR A 195 9.36 6.87 58.55
N ARG A 196 10.68 6.99 58.31
CA ARG A 196 11.23 7.28 56.97
C ARG A 196 10.86 6.22 55.94
N MET A 197 10.82 4.95 56.34
CA MET A 197 10.39 3.86 55.47
C MET A 197 8.91 3.96 55.11
N GLN A 198 8.05 4.31 56.07
CA GLN A 198 6.63 4.52 55.83
C GLN A 198 6.38 5.68 54.85
N GLU A 199 7.08 6.81 55.03
CA GLU A 199 7.02 7.96 54.12
C GLU A 199 7.48 7.60 52.70
N LEU A 200 8.62 6.89 52.56
CA LEU A 200 9.11 6.42 51.26
C LEU A 200 8.11 5.49 50.59
N LYS A 201 7.51 4.54 51.32
CA LYS A 201 6.48 3.64 50.78
C LYS A 201 5.25 4.39 50.29
N ALA A 202 4.78 5.40 51.05
CA ALA A 202 3.63 6.21 50.65
C ALA A 202 3.92 7.01 49.37
N ASN A 203 5.06 7.70 49.32
CA ASN A 203 5.48 8.47 48.15
C ASN A 203 5.68 7.57 46.91
N MET A 204 6.29 6.40 47.10
CA MET A 204 6.52 5.43 46.04
C MET A 204 5.19 4.87 45.50
N ALA A 205 4.20 4.64 46.36
CA ALA A 205 2.89 4.18 45.95
C ALA A 205 2.14 5.21 45.09
N VAL A 206 2.20 6.50 45.45
CA VAL A 206 1.60 7.59 44.65
C VAL A 206 2.31 7.71 43.32
N LEU A 207 3.64 7.85 43.32
CA LEU A 207 4.43 8.02 42.10
C LEU A 207 4.30 6.80 41.17
N GLY A 208 4.26 5.59 41.71
CA GLY A 208 4.05 4.39 40.93
C GLY A 208 2.67 4.36 40.25
N LYS A 209 1.61 4.83 40.92
CA LYS A 209 0.27 4.94 40.31
C LYS A 209 0.27 5.97 39.18
N GLU A 210 0.88 7.13 39.39
CA GLU A 210 1.02 8.18 38.37
C GLU A 210 1.79 7.69 37.15
N ALA A 211 2.96 7.09 37.37
CA ALA A 211 3.81 6.57 36.31
C ALA A 211 3.13 5.44 35.52
N THR A 212 2.43 4.54 36.21
CA THR A 212 1.65 3.46 35.56
C THR A 212 0.51 4.03 34.71
N ALA A 213 -0.26 4.97 35.25
CA ALA A 213 -1.36 5.60 34.53
C ALA A 213 -0.86 6.37 33.29
N ALA A 214 0.22 7.13 33.44
CA ALA A 214 0.83 7.88 32.34
C ALA A 214 1.34 6.96 31.22
N LEU A 215 2.12 5.91 31.56
CA LEU A 215 2.61 4.97 30.56
C LEU A 215 1.50 4.16 29.90
N ALA A 216 0.46 3.75 30.64
CA ALA A 216 -0.68 3.05 30.07
C ALA A 216 -1.48 3.93 29.10
N ALA A 217 -1.66 5.22 29.43
CA ALA A 217 -2.29 6.19 28.53
C ALA A 217 -1.48 6.38 27.24
N VAL A 218 -0.14 6.49 27.37
CA VAL A 218 0.76 6.61 26.23
C VAL A 218 0.75 5.34 25.37
N GLU A 219 0.80 4.15 25.97
CA GLU A 219 0.72 2.88 25.24
C GLU A 219 -0.58 2.78 24.44
N SER A 220 -1.71 3.06 25.07
CA SER A 220 -3.03 3.03 24.41
C SER A 220 -3.10 4.04 23.25
N GLN A 221 -2.58 5.26 23.47
CA GLN A 221 -2.50 6.27 22.41
C GLN A 221 -1.59 5.82 21.26
N GLN A 222 -0.43 5.25 21.56
CA GLN A 222 0.50 4.72 20.56
C GLN A 222 -0.15 3.64 19.71
N GLN A 223 -0.75 2.63 20.34
CA GLN A 223 -1.41 1.54 19.63
C GLN A 223 -2.54 2.05 18.73
N ARG A 224 -3.45 2.86 19.29
CA ARG A 224 -4.61 3.39 18.55
C ARG A 224 -4.18 4.26 17.39
N LEU A 225 -3.27 5.21 17.61
CA LEU A 225 -2.86 6.13 16.56
C LEU A 225 -2.05 5.39 15.49
N THR A 226 -1.10 4.54 15.86
CA THR A 226 -0.32 3.74 14.89
C THR A 226 -1.23 2.86 14.05
N PHE A 227 -2.22 2.17 14.65
CA PHE A 227 -3.20 1.40 13.90
C PHE A 227 -3.97 2.26 12.90
N GLN A 228 -4.47 3.43 13.32
CA GLN A 228 -5.15 4.36 12.41
C GLN A 228 -4.27 4.81 11.25
N ARG A 229 -2.97 5.03 11.48
CA ARG A 229 -2.04 5.41 10.41
C ARG A 229 -1.77 4.26 9.43
N LEU A 230 -1.67 3.02 9.93
CA LEU A 230 -1.55 1.84 9.05
C LEU A 230 -2.79 1.65 8.19
N VAL A 231 -4.00 1.86 8.74
CA VAL A 231 -5.24 1.83 7.96
C VAL A 231 -5.22 2.91 6.87
N ALA A 232 -4.85 4.15 7.22
CA ALA A 232 -4.75 5.24 6.24
C ALA A 232 -3.73 4.95 5.11
N MET A 233 -2.61 4.28 5.41
CA MET A 233 -1.67 3.82 4.38
C MET A 233 -2.33 2.83 3.42
N VAL A 234 -2.97 1.78 3.95
CA VAL A 234 -3.64 0.75 3.14
C VAL A 234 -4.74 1.35 2.27
N GLU A 235 -5.57 2.23 2.84
CA GLU A 235 -6.65 2.89 2.12
C GLU A 235 -6.12 3.83 1.03
N GLY A 236 -5.06 4.58 1.34
CA GLY A 236 -4.38 5.46 0.39
C GLY A 236 -3.77 4.68 -0.78
N GLU A 237 -3.01 3.63 -0.50
CA GLU A 237 -2.39 2.76 -1.52
C GLU A 237 -3.46 2.12 -2.42
N ARG A 238 -4.50 1.54 -1.82
CA ARG A 238 -5.61 0.94 -2.57
C ARG A 238 -6.26 1.94 -3.51
N THR A 239 -6.61 3.11 -2.98
CA THR A 239 -7.29 4.17 -3.76
C THR A 239 -6.40 4.66 -4.90
N TYR A 240 -5.11 4.87 -4.63
CA TYR A 240 -4.14 5.26 -5.64
C TYR A 240 -4.08 4.24 -6.79
N HIS A 241 -3.90 2.96 -6.48
CA HIS A 241 -3.80 1.91 -7.49
C HIS A 241 -5.10 1.73 -8.29
N GLU A 242 -6.26 1.78 -7.63
CA GLU A 242 -7.57 1.72 -8.28
C GLU A 242 -7.74 2.87 -9.29
N ARG A 243 -7.36 4.09 -8.93
CA ARG A 243 -7.47 5.26 -9.81
C ARG A 243 -6.48 5.23 -10.97
N VAL A 244 -5.24 4.83 -10.72
CA VAL A 244 -4.24 4.66 -11.79
C VAL A 244 -4.69 3.59 -12.78
N ALA A 245 -5.20 2.45 -12.30
CA ALA A 245 -5.74 1.40 -13.17
C ALA A 245 -6.92 1.91 -14.01
N ALA A 246 -7.83 2.70 -13.42
CA ALA A 246 -8.94 3.29 -14.16
C ALA A 246 -8.48 4.22 -15.30
N ILE A 247 -7.50 5.09 -15.04
CA ILE A 247 -6.91 5.96 -16.06
C ILE A 247 -6.29 5.13 -17.19
N LEU A 248 -5.51 4.09 -16.84
CA LEU A 248 -4.84 3.24 -17.80
C LEU A 248 -5.81 2.41 -18.66
N HIS A 249 -6.88 1.87 -18.07
CA HIS A 249 -7.92 1.17 -18.82
C HIS A 249 -8.65 2.08 -19.81
N GLN A 250 -8.93 3.33 -19.42
CA GLN A 250 -9.59 4.28 -20.31
C GLN A 250 -8.75 4.57 -21.56
N ILE A 251 -7.44 4.77 -21.38
CA ILE A 251 -6.56 5.11 -22.51
C ILE A 251 -6.28 3.90 -23.39
N GLU A 252 -6.19 2.71 -22.81
CA GLU A 252 -6.06 1.48 -23.57
C GLU A 252 -7.28 1.30 -24.50
N ALA A 253 -8.49 1.50 -23.97
CA ALA A 253 -9.72 1.43 -24.75
C ALA A 253 -9.74 2.47 -25.88
N GLU A 254 -9.30 3.70 -25.61
CA GLU A 254 -9.22 4.76 -26.62
C GLU A 254 -8.22 4.41 -27.74
N MET A 255 -7.02 3.96 -27.37
CA MET A 255 -5.97 3.57 -28.31
C MET A 255 -6.37 2.34 -29.15
N VAL A 256 -7.04 1.35 -28.55
CA VAL A 256 -7.56 0.17 -29.26
C VAL A 256 -8.66 0.56 -30.24
N SER A 257 -9.60 1.42 -29.83
CA SER A 257 -10.65 1.95 -30.71
C SER A 257 -10.06 2.71 -31.90
N ASP A 258 -9.06 3.55 -31.65
CA ASP A 258 -8.34 4.29 -32.69
C ASP A 258 -7.64 3.35 -33.67
N LYS A 259 -6.99 2.29 -33.18
CA LYS A 259 -6.37 1.27 -34.02
C LYS A 259 -7.41 0.56 -34.90
N GLN A 260 -8.53 0.10 -34.32
CA GLN A 260 -9.60 -0.58 -35.05
C GLN A 260 -10.24 0.32 -36.13
N ARG A 261 -10.45 1.60 -35.83
CA ARG A 261 -10.95 2.58 -36.82
C ARG A 261 -10.00 2.73 -38.01
N ARG A 262 -8.67 2.71 -37.77
CA ARG A 262 -7.67 2.80 -38.85
C ARG A 262 -7.56 1.50 -39.66
N ASP A 263 -7.57 0.34 -39.00
CA ASP A 263 -7.51 -0.96 -39.69
C ASP A 263 -8.73 -1.15 -40.61
N SER A 264 -9.85 -0.51 -40.28
CA SER A 264 -11.08 -0.53 -41.08
C SER A 264 -11.13 0.57 -42.16
N ALA A 265 -10.23 1.56 -42.14
CA ALA A 265 -10.27 2.70 -43.06
C ALA A 265 -9.66 2.39 -44.43
N PRO A 266 -10.22 2.92 -45.54
CA PRO A 266 -9.59 2.82 -46.84
C PRO A 266 -8.23 3.54 -46.85
N PRO A 267 -7.21 3.02 -47.55
CA PRO A 267 -5.88 3.61 -47.57
C PRO A 267 -5.88 5.00 -48.23
N THR A 268 -5.39 6.01 -47.50
CA THR A 268 -5.14 7.35 -48.02
C THR A 268 -3.88 7.34 -48.90
N VAL A 269 -3.98 7.80 -50.14
CA VAL A 269 -2.87 7.85 -51.10
C VAL A 269 -1.88 8.96 -50.71
N PRO A 270 -0.57 8.68 -50.54
CA PRO A 270 0.45 9.72 -50.65
C PRO A 270 0.62 10.04 -52.14
N SER A 271 0.42 11.29 -52.53
CA SER A 271 0.41 11.76 -53.94
C SER A 271 1.73 11.61 -54.71
N ASN A 272 2.73 10.89 -54.20
CA ASN A 272 4.02 10.72 -54.84
C ASN A 272 4.45 9.25 -54.77
N LEU A 273 3.99 8.40 -55.71
CA LEU A 273 4.64 7.14 -56.13
C LEU A 273 3.81 6.50 -57.27
N LEU A 274 3.73 7.19 -58.42
CA LEU A 274 3.32 6.56 -59.68
C LEU A 274 4.53 5.91 -60.34
N SER A 275 4.91 4.72 -59.88
CA SER A 275 5.73 3.79 -60.67
C SER A 275 5.80 2.43 -60.00
N ASP A 276 4.72 1.65 -60.10
CA ASP A 276 4.91 0.21 -60.21
C ASP A 276 3.91 -0.36 -61.20
N LYS A 277 4.39 -1.20 -62.13
CA LYS A 277 3.62 -1.75 -63.26
C LYS A 277 2.58 -2.74 -62.72
N THR A 278 1.47 -2.22 -62.21
CA THR A 278 0.41 -3.03 -61.62
C THR A 278 -0.42 -3.66 -62.74
N LYS A 279 -0.48 -4.99 -62.77
CA LYS A 279 -1.34 -5.74 -63.69
C LYS A 279 -2.80 -5.51 -63.29
N TYR A 280 -3.48 -4.63 -64.03
CA TYR A 280 -4.93 -4.46 -63.94
C TYR A 280 -5.65 -5.79 -64.15
N PHE A 281 -6.72 -6.05 -63.40
CA PHE A 281 -7.60 -7.20 -63.63
C PHE A 281 -9.06 -6.83 -63.46
N LEU A 282 -9.94 -7.56 -64.14
CA LEU A 282 -11.39 -7.40 -64.01
C LEU A 282 -11.89 -8.19 -62.80
N ALA A 283 -12.76 -7.60 -62.01
CA ALA A 283 -13.51 -8.27 -60.98
C ALA A 283 -15.01 -7.94 -61.08
N GLU A 284 -15.85 -8.81 -60.54
CA GLU A 284 -17.30 -8.61 -60.43
C GLU A 284 -17.68 -8.43 -58.96
N ALA A 285 -18.51 -7.45 -58.66
CA ALA A 285 -18.98 -7.19 -57.31
C ALA A 285 -19.96 -8.28 -56.86
N MET A 286 -19.58 -9.02 -55.81
CA MET A 286 -20.39 -10.06 -55.18
C MET A 286 -21.28 -9.48 -54.07
N HIS A 287 -20.91 -8.31 -53.54
CA HIS A 287 -21.62 -7.60 -52.50
C HIS A 287 -21.76 -6.12 -52.87
N ALA A 288 -22.88 -5.52 -52.47
CA ALA A 288 -23.05 -4.08 -52.59
C ALA A 288 -22.18 -3.35 -51.56
N PHE A 289 -21.62 -2.21 -51.95
CA PHE A 289 -20.84 -1.33 -51.08
C PHE A 289 -21.28 0.10 -51.33
N GLU A 290 -21.75 0.78 -50.29
CA GLU A 290 -22.10 2.20 -50.34
C GLU A 290 -20.90 3.02 -49.86
N ALA A 291 -20.40 3.90 -50.73
CA ALA A 291 -19.29 4.77 -50.42
C ALA A 291 -19.70 5.78 -49.34
N SER A 292 -18.92 5.83 -48.27
CA SER A 292 -19.11 6.78 -47.18
C SER A 292 -18.28 8.07 -47.35
N SER A 293 -17.41 8.10 -48.35
CA SER A 293 -16.57 9.25 -48.69
C SER A 293 -16.31 9.34 -50.19
N ASP A 294 -15.92 10.53 -50.67
CA ASP A 294 -15.55 10.75 -52.08
C ASP A 294 -14.31 9.96 -52.54
N LYS A 295 -13.61 9.29 -51.61
CA LYS A 295 -12.46 8.41 -51.89
C LYS A 295 -12.88 6.96 -52.10
N GLU A 296 -14.10 6.60 -51.76
CA GLU A 296 -14.67 5.27 -51.87
C GLU A 296 -15.49 5.12 -53.16
N LEU A 297 -15.60 3.91 -53.67
CA LEU A 297 -16.33 3.59 -54.90
C LEU A 297 -17.59 2.80 -54.58
N ASP A 298 -18.76 3.37 -54.90
CA ASP A 298 -20.03 2.64 -54.83
C ASP A 298 -20.00 1.41 -55.74
N LEU A 299 -20.42 0.26 -55.21
CA LEU A 299 -20.58 -0.99 -55.96
C LEU A 299 -22.00 -1.53 -55.77
N ALA A 300 -22.67 -1.89 -56.86
CA ALA A 300 -23.84 -2.74 -56.82
C ALA A 300 -23.45 -4.19 -57.16
N VAL A 301 -24.19 -5.17 -56.63
CA VAL A 301 -23.97 -6.59 -56.97
C VAL A 301 -24.10 -6.78 -58.48
N GLY A 302 -23.12 -7.46 -59.08
CA GLY A 302 -23.01 -7.69 -60.53
C GLY A 302 -22.24 -6.59 -61.28
N ASP A 303 -21.82 -5.52 -60.62
CA ASP A 303 -20.99 -4.49 -61.25
C ASP A 303 -19.60 -5.03 -61.59
N TYR A 304 -19.12 -4.70 -62.80
CA TYR A 304 -17.74 -5.00 -63.20
C TYR A 304 -16.83 -3.83 -62.83
N VAL A 305 -15.74 -4.15 -62.11
CA VAL A 305 -14.73 -3.19 -61.67
C VAL A 305 -13.37 -3.56 -62.23
N VAL A 306 -12.66 -2.57 -62.77
CA VAL A 306 -11.26 -2.71 -63.16
C VAL A 306 -10.41 -2.44 -61.94
N VAL A 307 -9.88 -3.50 -61.32
CA VAL A 307 -9.03 -3.39 -60.14
C VAL A 307 -7.64 -2.95 -60.58
N ARG A 308 -7.21 -1.80 -60.06
CA ARG A 308 -5.95 -1.14 -60.37
C ARG A 308 -4.88 -1.42 -59.34
N LYS A 309 -5.28 -1.58 -58.07
CA LYS A 309 -4.37 -1.83 -56.95
C LYS A 309 -5.08 -2.65 -55.88
N VAL A 310 -4.39 -3.63 -55.31
CA VAL A 310 -4.86 -4.39 -54.14
C VAL A 310 -3.92 -4.08 -52.98
N ASN A 311 -4.45 -3.55 -51.89
CA ASN A 311 -3.71 -3.25 -50.68
C ASN A 311 -3.75 -4.45 -49.71
N PRO A 312 -2.62 -4.84 -49.09
CA PRO A 312 -2.62 -5.83 -48.01
C PRO A 312 -3.59 -5.56 -46.85
N SER A 313 -4.06 -4.32 -46.65
CA SER A 313 -5.08 -3.96 -45.66
C SER A 313 -6.49 -4.49 -45.96
N GLY A 314 -6.68 -5.22 -47.06
CA GLY A 314 -7.98 -5.76 -47.44
C GLY A 314 -8.81 -4.82 -48.32
N TRP A 315 -8.27 -3.68 -48.74
CA TRP A 315 -8.91 -2.73 -49.66
C TRP A 315 -8.34 -2.81 -51.08
N SER A 316 -9.17 -2.59 -52.08
CA SER A 316 -8.79 -2.53 -53.49
C SER A 316 -9.20 -1.18 -54.08
N GLU A 317 -8.35 -0.60 -54.92
CA GLU A 317 -8.65 0.57 -55.72
C GLU A 317 -9.03 0.12 -57.12
N GLY A 318 -10.13 0.65 -57.64
CA GLY A 318 -10.57 0.32 -58.98
C GLY A 318 -11.45 1.39 -59.59
N GLU A 319 -11.92 1.09 -60.79
CA GLU A 319 -12.85 1.95 -61.53
C GLU A 319 -14.08 1.14 -61.93
N CYS A 320 -15.26 1.71 -61.67
CA CYS A 320 -16.55 1.19 -62.10
C CYS A 320 -17.42 2.34 -62.61
N LYS A 321 -18.09 2.17 -63.75
CA LYS A 321 -19.02 3.17 -64.34
C LYS A 321 -18.41 4.59 -64.48
N GLY A 322 -17.10 4.67 -64.78
CA GLY A 322 -16.38 5.93 -64.93
C GLY A 322 -16.08 6.68 -63.63
N LYS A 323 -16.32 6.05 -62.47
CA LYS A 323 -15.91 6.54 -61.14
C LYS A 323 -14.78 5.68 -60.60
N ASN A 324 -13.88 6.30 -59.85
CA ASN A 324 -12.70 5.66 -59.29
C ASN A 324 -12.76 5.79 -57.78
N GLY A 325 -12.35 4.75 -57.07
CA GLY A 325 -12.27 4.81 -55.62
C GLY A 325 -11.91 3.48 -54.99
N TRP A 326 -11.89 3.47 -53.67
CA TRP A 326 -11.58 2.31 -52.85
C TRP A 326 -12.84 1.53 -52.47
N PHE A 327 -12.73 0.22 -52.44
CA PHE A 327 -13.75 -0.70 -51.96
C PHE A 327 -13.09 -1.91 -51.28
N PRO A 328 -13.79 -2.64 -50.40
CA PRO A 328 -13.23 -3.83 -49.75
C PRO A 328 -12.91 -4.92 -50.78
N SER A 329 -11.69 -5.45 -50.78
CA SER A 329 -11.25 -6.50 -51.72
C SER A 329 -12.10 -7.76 -51.63
N ALA A 330 -12.66 -8.05 -50.45
CA ALA A 330 -13.53 -9.20 -50.24
C ALA A 330 -14.91 -9.07 -50.93
N TYR A 331 -15.27 -7.89 -51.42
CA TYR A 331 -16.59 -7.63 -52.01
C TYR A 331 -16.61 -7.92 -53.52
N VAL A 332 -15.46 -8.23 -54.11
CA VAL A 332 -15.33 -8.49 -55.55
C VAL A 332 -14.59 -9.79 -55.81
N GLU A 333 -14.96 -10.49 -56.88
CA GLU A 333 -14.32 -11.73 -57.30
C GLU A 333 -13.63 -11.54 -58.67
N ARG A 334 -12.36 -11.98 -58.79
CA ARG A 334 -11.60 -11.86 -60.03
C ARG A 334 -12.24 -12.68 -61.16
N ARG A 335 -12.49 -12.04 -62.31
CA ARG A 335 -13.00 -12.69 -63.51
C ARG A 335 -11.89 -12.80 -64.57
N GLN A 336 -11.81 -13.94 -65.25
CA GLN A 336 -10.76 -14.20 -66.26
C GLN A 336 -11.17 -13.76 -67.69
N ARG A 337 -12.45 -13.43 -67.94
CA ARG A 337 -12.98 -12.99 -69.26
C ARG A 337 -14.17 -12.05 -69.09
N LEU A 338 -14.29 -11.04 -69.97
CA LEU A 338 -15.51 -10.24 -70.14
C LEU A 338 -16.64 -11.15 -70.69
N PRO A 339 -17.86 -11.11 -70.15
CA PRO A 339 -18.99 -11.79 -70.78
C PRO A 339 -19.26 -11.16 -72.15
N THR A 340 -19.23 -11.96 -73.21
CA THR A 340 -19.71 -11.60 -74.54
C THR A 340 -21.22 -11.37 -74.46
N SER A 341 -21.67 -10.16 -74.79
CA SER A 341 -23.09 -9.82 -74.91
C SER A 341 -23.71 -10.55 -76.09
N ASN A 342 -24.48 -11.62 -75.85
CA ASN A 342 -25.39 -12.19 -76.85
C ASN A 342 -26.82 -11.79 -76.49
N GLY A 343 -27.22 -10.58 -76.88
CA GLY A 343 -28.62 -10.19 -76.99
C GLY A 343 -29.01 -10.20 -78.47
N THR A 344 -29.40 -11.36 -78.99
CA THR A 344 -30.04 -11.44 -80.30
C THR A 344 -31.49 -11.02 -80.12
N THR A 345 -31.78 -9.81 -80.59
CA THR A 345 -33.13 -9.35 -80.94
C THR A 345 -33.72 -10.30 -81.98
N GLU A 346 -34.93 -10.83 -81.76
CA GLU A 346 -35.88 -11.02 -82.85
C GLU A 346 -37.32 -10.98 -82.33
N PHE A 347 -38.10 -10.12 -82.98
CA PHE A 347 -39.52 -9.89 -82.81
C PHE A 347 -40.30 -10.89 -83.67
N TYR A 348 -41.42 -11.34 -83.10
CA TYR A 348 -42.56 -12.09 -83.67
C TYR A 348 -42.34 -13.49 -84.24
#